data_AF-A0AAV4BUI0-F1
#
_entry.id   AF-A0AAV4BUI0-F1
#
_cell.length_a   1.000
_cell.length_b   1.000
_cell.length_c   1.000
_cell.angle_alpha   90.00
_cell.angle_beta   90.00
_cell.angle_gamma   90.00
#
_symmetry.space_group_name_H-M   'P 1'
#
loop_
_entity.id
_entity.type
_entity.pdbx_description
1 polymer ?
#
loop_
_entity_poly.entity_id
_entity_poly.type
_entity_poly.pdbx_seq_one_letter_code
_entity_poly.pdbx_strand_id
1 'polypeptide(L)'
;MKDQRVLAQLALVILLAFCTEISCCGRGEFVASRKVVGNKIIEKCQNCADGFYNDQFRHSLSYCFQCSVVDKHDSRKILLQNCTQFQNTKVGCKDNFFYADDHIGGDCLPCSDCLPHHFLVKKCSNNKDTICCPKENTTSNKQCEKLGYDRFDDYRLKNRNDSKPDAEGRIKFDDRRGENKTKINAGSIISFNITSIFSWIILQVLMHIFQ
;
A
#
# COMPACT_ATOMS: atom_id res chain seq x y z
N MET A 1 -1.34 -4.75 -41.13
CA MET A 1 -2.23 -4.93 -39.95
C MET A 1 -2.21 -6.35 -39.33
N LYS A 2 -1.49 -7.35 -39.89
CA LYS A 2 -1.39 -8.69 -39.27
C LYS A 2 -0.31 -8.79 -38.17
N ASP A 3 0.72 -7.92 -38.20
CA ASP A 3 1.87 -8.00 -37.27
C ASP A 3 1.61 -7.54 -35.82
N GLN A 4 0.69 -6.60 -35.60
CA GLN A 4 0.43 -6.10 -34.23
C GLN A 4 -0.20 -7.15 -33.30
N ARG A 5 -0.89 -8.16 -33.85
CA ARG A 5 -1.48 -9.24 -33.05
C ARG A 5 -0.42 -10.22 -32.54
N VAL A 6 0.66 -10.42 -33.30
CA VAL A 6 1.75 -11.33 -32.94
C VAL A 6 2.60 -10.72 -31.82
N LEU A 7 2.89 -9.42 -31.90
CA LEU A 7 3.63 -8.69 -30.86
C LEU A 7 2.87 -8.63 -29.53
N ALA A 8 1.55 -8.46 -29.55
CA ALA A 8 0.72 -8.48 -28.34
C ALA A 8 0.66 -9.87 -27.68
N GLN A 9 0.62 -10.94 -28.47
CA GLN A 9 0.67 -12.31 -27.95
C GLN A 9 2.03 -12.65 -27.34
N LEU A 10 3.13 -12.22 -27.97
CA LEU A 10 4.49 -12.39 -27.43
C LEU A 10 4.71 -11.61 -26.13
N ALA A 11 4.21 -10.37 -26.03
CA ALA A 11 4.29 -9.59 -24.79
C ALA A 11 3.51 -10.23 -23.62
N LEU A 12 2.35 -10.84 -23.91
CA LEU A 12 1.57 -11.56 -22.91
C LEU A 12 2.30 -12.81 -22.40
N VAL A 13 2.98 -13.55 -23.29
CA VAL A 13 3.78 -14.73 -22.91
C VAL A 13 5.00 -14.33 -22.07
N ILE A 14 5.67 -13.22 -22.41
CA ILE A 14 6.82 -12.70 -21.64
C ILE A 14 6.38 -12.19 -20.26
N LEU A 15 5.22 -11.54 -20.14
CA LEU A 15 4.68 -11.10 -18.84
C LEU A 15 4.24 -12.26 -17.95
N LEU A 16 3.89 -13.42 -18.51
CA LEU A 16 3.56 -14.64 -17.76
C LEU A 16 4.80 -15.43 -17.29
N ALA A 17 6.00 -15.13 -17.82
CA ALA A 17 7.23 -15.88 -17.58
C ALA A 17 7.99 -15.51 -16.29
N PHE A 18 7.55 -14.53 -15.52
CA PHE A 18 8.30 -14.05 -14.34
C PHE A 18 8.27 -14.97 -13.08
N CYS A 19 7.77 -16.21 -13.16
CA CYS A 19 8.00 -17.26 -12.12
C CYS A 19 8.14 -18.67 -12.72
N THR A 20 8.70 -18.82 -13.93
CA THR A 20 8.88 -20.18 -14.50
C THR A 20 10.17 -20.86 -14.06
N GLU A 21 11.14 -20.13 -13.49
CA GLU A 21 12.44 -20.70 -13.09
C GLU A 21 12.79 -20.54 -11.60
N ILE A 22 12.10 -19.66 -10.88
CA ILE A 22 12.30 -19.47 -9.43
C ILE A 22 11.08 -20.04 -8.73
N SER A 23 11.30 -20.97 -7.80
CA SER A 23 10.25 -21.56 -6.98
C SER A 23 9.66 -20.48 -6.08
N CYS A 24 8.58 -19.82 -6.48
CA CYS A 24 7.95 -18.74 -5.74
C CYS A 24 6.92 -19.30 -4.75
N CYS A 25 6.84 -18.76 -3.53
CA CYS A 25 5.79 -19.14 -2.57
C CYS A 25 4.45 -18.48 -2.89
N GLY A 26 3.37 -19.17 -2.49
CA GLY A 26 2.00 -18.72 -2.64
C GLY A 26 1.55 -17.80 -1.50
N ARG A 27 0.32 -17.32 -1.62
CA ARG A 27 -0.31 -16.53 -0.56
C ARG A 27 -0.39 -17.36 0.72
N GLY A 28 -0.10 -16.72 1.85
CA GLY A 28 -0.08 -17.35 3.16
C GLY A 28 1.11 -18.25 3.42
N GLU A 29 2.13 -18.19 2.57
CA GLU A 29 3.38 -18.91 2.75
C GLU A 29 4.57 -17.94 2.91
N PHE A 30 5.72 -18.50 3.28
CA PHE A 30 7.02 -17.86 3.28
C PHE A 30 8.12 -18.87 2.93
N VAL A 31 9.27 -18.36 2.47
CA VAL A 31 10.44 -19.18 2.15
C VAL A 31 11.13 -19.58 3.45
N ALA A 32 10.93 -20.82 3.88
CA ALA A 32 11.53 -21.36 5.09
C ALA A 32 13.00 -21.76 4.89
N SER A 33 13.35 -22.23 3.69
CA SER A 33 14.73 -22.58 3.36
C SER A 33 14.99 -22.49 1.86
N ARG A 34 16.22 -22.14 1.48
CA ARG A 34 16.71 -22.21 0.10
C ARG A 34 17.83 -23.22 0.00
N LYS A 35 17.78 -24.06 -1.02
CA LYS A 35 18.86 -25.01 -1.36
C LYS A 35 19.23 -24.83 -2.82
N VAL A 36 20.53 -24.72 -3.09
CA VAL A 36 21.06 -24.72 -4.45
C VAL A 36 21.42 -26.16 -4.83
N VAL A 37 20.86 -26.66 -5.93
CA VAL A 37 21.17 -28.00 -6.48
C VAL A 37 21.54 -27.84 -7.95
N GLY A 38 22.85 -27.93 -8.24
CA GLY A 38 23.39 -27.54 -9.54
C GLY A 38 23.15 -26.05 -9.80
N ASN A 39 22.52 -25.72 -10.93
CA ASN A 39 22.17 -24.34 -11.30
C ASN A 39 20.73 -23.95 -10.89
N LYS A 40 20.04 -24.77 -10.08
CA LYS A 40 18.65 -24.51 -9.67
C LYS A 40 18.57 -24.10 -8.21
N ILE A 41 17.72 -23.11 -7.93
CA ILE A 41 17.33 -22.72 -6.57
C ILE A 41 16.01 -23.43 -6.23
N ILE A 42 16.06 -24.28 -5.21
CA ILE A 42 14.89 -24.95 -4.65
C ILE A 42 14.51 -24.20 -3.37
N GLU A 43 13.37 -23.52 -3.40
CA GLU A 43 12.78 -22.89 -2.23
C GLU A 43 11.79 -23.86 -1.58
N LYS A 44 11.86 -24.01 -0.26
CA LYS A 44 10.84 -24.73 0.52
C LYS A 44 9.92 -23.70 1.15
N CYS A 45 8.67 -23.71 0.72
CA CYS A 45 7.63 -22.86 1.29
C CYS A 45 7.02 -23.50 2.53
N GLN A 46 6.63 -22.66 3.48
CA GLN A 46 5.86 -23.05 4.67
C GLN A 46 4.75 -22.05 4.91
N ASN A 47 3.64 -22.52 5.48
CA ASN A 47 2.51 -21.67 5.83
C ASN A 47 2.87 -20.71 6.97
N CYS A 48 2.28 -19.52 6.95
CA CYS A 48 2.29 -18.60 8.08
C CYS A 48 1.64 -19.25 9.31
N ALA A 49 2.20 -19.00 10.48
CA ALA A 49 1.60 -19.42 11.75
C ALA A 49 0.39 -18.54 12.11
N ASP A 50 -0.42 -19.00 13.07
CA ASP A 50 -1.52 -18.21 13.62
C ASP A 50 -1.03 -16.85 14.15
N GLY A 51 -1.76 -15.79 13.81
CA GLY A 51 -1.36 -14.41 14.13
C GLY A 51 -0.39 -13.78 13.13
N PHE A 52 -0.06 -14.48 12.04
CA PHE A 52 0.72 -13.95 10.92
C PHE A 52 0.01 -14.18 9.58
N TYR A 53 0.33 -13.34 8.60
CA TYR A 53 -0.22 -13.43 7.25
C TYR A 53 0.79 -13.05 6.18
N ASN A 54 0.53 -13.50 4.96
CA ASN A 54 1.19 -12.98 3.77
C ASN A 54 0.17 -12.96 2.63
N ASP A 55 -0.12 -11.78 2.10
CA ASP A 55 -1.13 -11.56 1.06
C ASP A 55 -0.54 -11.54 -0.36
N GLN A 56 0.79 -11.55 -0.47
CA GLN A 56 1.50 -11.53 -1.74
C GLN A 56 1.34 -12.87 -2.45
N PHE A 57 1.23 -12.82 -3.78
CA PHE A 57 1.35 -14.01 -4.62
C PHE A 57 2.74 -14.06 -5.22
N ARG A 58 3.27 -15.27 -5.42
CA ARG A 58 4.50 -15.49 -6.17
C ARG A 58 5.67 -14.65 -5.62
N HIS A 59 5.95 -14.79 -4.33
CA HIS A 59 7.00 -14.03 -3.65
C HIS A 59 8.13 -14.92 -3.16
N SER A 60 9.24 -14.30 -2.74
CA SER A 60 10.40 -14.96 -2.12
C SER A 60 10.69 -14.47 -0.70
N LEU A 61 9.71 -13.80 -0.07
CA LEU A 61 9.76 -13.38 1.33
C LEU A 61 10.02 -14.56 2.26
N SER A 62 10.96 -14.39 3.18
CA SER A 62 11.33 -15.40 4.19
C SER A 62 10.61 -15.20 5.52
N TYR A 63 9.56 -14.39 5.55
CA TYR A 63 8.78 -14.07 6.74
C TYR A 63 7.33 -13.78 6.37
N CYS A 64 6.45 -13.88 7.36
CA CYS A 64 5.07 -13.42 7.30
C CYS A 64 4.91 -12.13 8.12
N PHE A 65 3.96 -11.29 7.75
CA PHE A 65 3.60 -10.07 8.47
C PHE A 65 2.78 -10.41 9.70
N GLN A 66 3.00 -9.68 10.80
CA GLN A 66 2.17 -9.83 12.00
C GLN A 66 0.78 -9.24 11.74
N CYS A 67 -0.26 -9.97 12.16
CA CYS A 67 -1.63 -9.47 12.09
C CYS A 67 -1.79 -8.21 12.97
N SER A 68 -2.49 -7.21 12.44
CA SER A 68 -2.92 -6.06 13.22
C SER A 68 -3.85 -6.49 14.35
N VAL A 69 -3.65 -5.93 15.53
CA VAL A 69 -4.51 -6.15 16.71
C VAL A 69 -5.47 -4.97 16.83
N VAL A 70 -6.76 -5.28 17.02
CA VAL A 70 -7.75 -4.24 17.35
C VAL A 70 -7.64 -3.95 18.84
N ASP A 71 -7.29 -2.72 19.18
CA ASP A 71 -7.28 -2.26 20.56
C ASP A 71 -8.70 -2.32 21.14
N LYS A 72 -8.90 -3.16 22.15
CA LYS A 72 -10.19 -3.33 22.83
C LYS A 72 -10.54 -2.14 23.72
N HIS A 73 -9.57 -1.29 24.05
CA HIS A 73 -9.78 -0.09 24.84
C HIS A 73 -10.29 1.08 23.99
N ASP A 74 -10.05 1.07 22.69
CA ASP A 74 -10.62 2.06 21.78
C ASP A 74 -12.03 1.64 21.35
N SER A 75 -13.02 2.16 22.07
CA SER A 75 -14.44 1.88 21.79
C SER A 75 -14.92 2.34 20.41
N ARG A 76 -14.13 3.13 19.66
CA ARG A 76 -14.45 3.60 18.30
C ARG A 76 -14.05 2.57 17.24
N LYS A 77 -13.07 1.71 17.51
CA LYS A 77 -12.59 0.70 16.55
C LYS A 77 -13.46 -0.54 16.60
N ILE A 78 -13.73 -1.11 15.43
CA ILE A 78 -14.46 -2.36 15.27
C ILE A 78 -13.70 -3.32 14.36
N LEU A 79 -13.83 -4.60 14.67
CA LEU A 79 -13.31 -5.68 13.85
C LEU A 79 -14.27 -5.95 12.70
N LEU A 80 -13.84 -5.64 11.47
CA LEU A 80 -14.63 -5.95 10.27
C LEU A 80 -14.35 -7.35 9.76
N GLN A 81 -13.09 -7.78 9.86
CA GLN A 81 -12.67 -9.09 9.40
C GLN A 81 -11.46 -9.59 10.21
N ASN A 82 -11.53 -10.86 10.61
CA ASN A 82 -10.42 -11.53 11.29
C ASN A 82 -9.20 -11.67 10.36
N CYS A 83 -8.02 -11.67 10.97
CA CYS A 83 -6.81 -12.07 10.28
C CYS A 83 -6.88 -13.54 9.87
N THR A 84 -6.27 -13.87 8.74
CA THR A 84 -5.99 -15.26 8.35
C THR A 84 -4.57 -15.32 7.80
N GLN A 85 -4.04 -16.51 7.52
CA GLN A 85 -2.73 -16.61 6.88
C GLN A 85 -2.63 -15.85 5.54
N PHE A 86 -3.75 -15.55 4.89
CA PHE A 86 -3.78 -14.95 3.55
C PHE A 86 -4.02 -13.43 3.53
N GLN A 87 -4.35 -12.81 4.67
CA GLN A 87 -4.73 -11.41 4.75
C GLN A 87 -4.66 -10.88 6.17
N ASN A 88 -4.41 -9.58 6.31
CA ASN A 88 -4.42 -8.91 7.61
C ASN A 88 -5.84 -8.86 8.22
N THR A 89 -5.90 -8.59 9.53
CA THR A 89 -7.08 -8.08 10.20
C THR A 89 -7.59 -6.81 9.50
N LYS A 90 -8.88 -6.77 9.18
CA LYS A 90 -9.53 -5.56 8.67
C LYS A 90 -10.22 -4.83 9.82
N VAL A 91 -9.75 -3.62 10.09
CA VAL A 91 -10.29 -2.73 11.12
C VAL A 91 -11.16 -1.67 10.44
N GLY A 92 -12.26 -1.32 11.09
CA GLY A 92 -13.08 -0.17 10.72
C GLY A 92 -13.47 0.61 11.96
N CYS A 93 -14.33 1.61 11.76
CA CYS A 93 -14.82 2.44 12.83
C CYS A 93 -16.33 2.26 13.08
N LYS A 94 -16.77 2.50 14.31
CA LYS A 94 -18.19 2.58 14.66
C LYS A 94 -18.89 3.70 13.90
N ASP A 95 -20.22 3.68 13.96
CA ASP A 95 -21.07 4.74 13.41
C ASP A 95 -20.62 6.13 13.86
N ASN A 96 -20.69 7.09 12.94
CA ASN A 96 -20.20 8.47 13.07
C ASN A 96 -18.67 8.63 13.16
N PHE A 97 -17.91 7.57 12.89
CA PHE A 97 -16.46 7.62 12.69
C PHE A 97 -16.05 6.95 11.38
N PHE A 98 -14.92 7.38 10.82
CA PHE A 98 -14.29 6.73 9.68
C PHE A 98 -12.82 6.42 9.98
N TYR A 99 -12.31 5.37 9.35
CA TYR A 99 -10.91 4.96 9.50
C TYR A 99 -10.01 5.76 8.55
N ALA A 100 -9.12 6.55 9.13
CA ALA A 100 -8.13 7.34 8.42
C ALA A 100 -6.85 6.48 8.25
N ASP A 101 -6.64 5.94 7.04
CA ASP A 101 -5.57 4.97 6.72
C ASP A 101 -4.21 5.66 6.44
N ASP A 102 -4.03 6.87 6.97
CA ASP A 102 -3.00 7.81 6.52
C ASP A 102 -1.59 7.28 6.77
N HIS A 103 -1.35 6.48 7.81
CA HIS A 103 -0.09 5.77 8.11
C HIS A 103 -0.29 4.64 9.14
N ILE A 104 0.77 3.84 9.35
CA ILE A 104 0.89 2.73 10.31
C ILE A 104 0.10 3.00 11.60
N GLY A 105 -1.02 2.28 11.76
CA GLY A 105 -1.86 2.36 12.96
C GLY A 105 -3.02 3.35 12.88
N GLY A 106 -3.58 3.57 11.67
CA GLY A 106 -4.75 4.43 11.40
C GLY A 106 -5.78 4.51 12.53
N ASP A 107 -6.37 5.70 12.69
CA ASP A 107 -7.30 6.01 13.77
C ASP A 107 -8.72 6.27 13.29
N CYS A 108 -9.68 6.14 14.21
CA CYS A 108 -11.07 6.47 13.97
C CYS A 108 -11.34 7.94 14.24
N LEU A 109 -11.50 8.70 13.16
CA LEU A 109 -11.83 10.12 13.20
C LEU A 109 -13.34 10.32 13.09
N PRO A 110 -13.91 11.32 13.78
CA PRO A 110 -15.33 11.63 13.64
C PRO A 110 -15.65 12.05 12.21
N CYS A 111 -16.83 11.65 11.73
CA CYS A 111 -17.30 12.05 10.41
C CYS A 111 -17.50 13.57 10.33
N SER A 112 -17.13 14.16 9.20
CA SER A 112 -17.37 15.56 8.89
C SER A 112 -18.84 15.80 8.54
N ASP A 113 -19.35 16.97 8.95
CA ASP A 113 -20.63 17.50 8.46
C ASP A 113 -20.41 18.41 7.25
N CYS A 114 -21.42 18.48 6.37
CA CYS A 114 -21.36 19.41 5.24
C CYS A 114 -21.59 20.85 5.70
N LEU A 115 -20.70 21.74 5.25
CA LEU A 115 -20.83 23.18 5.48
C LEU A 115 -22.13 23.73 4.88
N PRO A 116 -22.64 24.87 5.40
CA PRO A 116 -23.64 25.66 4.70
C PRO A 116 -23.24 25.89 3.24
N HIS A 117 -24.20 25.86 2.32
CA HIS A 117 -24.00 25.93 0.85
C HIS A 117 -23.35 24.71 0.19
N HIS A 118 -23.09 23.64 0.94
CA HIS A 118 -22.76 22.33 0.38
C HIS A 118 -23.98 21.40 0.44
N PHE A 119 -24.01 20.39 -0.43
CA PHE A 119 -24.95 19.28 -0.33
C PHE A 119 -24.20 17.97 -0.11
N LEU A 120 -24.85 17.05 0.58
CA LEU A 120 -24.32 15.72 0.86
C LEU A 120 -24.32 14.88 -0.41
N VAL A 121 -23.13 14.43 -0.84
CA VAL A 121 -22.99 13.49 -1.96
C VAL A 121 -22.92 12.06 -1.45
N LYS A 122 -22.09 11.83 -0.43
CA LYS A 122 -21.93 10.51 0.16
C LYS A 122 -21.89 10.63 1.67
N LYS A 123 -22.73 9.84 2.34
CA LYS A 123 -22.70 9.71 3.80
C LYS A 123 -21.40 9.01 4.22
N CYS A 124 -20.88 9.43 5.36
CA CYS A 124 -19.76 8.76 6.03
C CYS A 124 -19.99 7.24 6.16
N SER A 125 -18.92 6.48 6.04
CA SER A 125 -18.86 5.05 6.33
C SER A 125 -17.70 4.74 7.27
N ASN A 126 -17.67 3.52 7.81
CA ASN A 126 -16.65 3.06 8.74
C ASN A 126 -15.19 3.17 8.26
N ASN A 127 -14.96 3.50 6.99
CA ASN A 127 -13.66 3.58 6.32
C ASN A 127 -13.50 4.79 5.39
N LYS A 128 -14.50 5.67 5.30
CA LYS A 128 -14.45 6.86 4.44
C LYS A 128 -15.28 7.97 5.07
N ASP A 129 -14.73 9.18 5.09
CA ASP A 129 -15.45 10.35 5.58
C ASP A 129 -16.65 10.73 4.70
N THR A 130 -17.50 11.62 5.20
CA THR A 130 -18.56 12.28 4.45
C THR A 130 -18.00 13.04 3.25
N ILE A 131 -18.64 12.90 2.09
CA ILE A 131 -18.31 13.67 0.88
C ILE A 131 -19.37 14.75 0.66
N CYS A 132 -18.93 16.00 0.65
CA CYS A 132 -19.76 17.20 0.49
C CYS A 132 -19.35 17.99 -0.75
N CYS A 133 -20.32 18.57 -1.46
CA CYS A 133 -20.07 19.33 -2.68
C CYS A 133 -20.73 20.71 -2.69
N PRO A 134 -20.05 21.74 -3.22
CA PRO A 134 -20.63 23.09 -3.33
C PRO A 134 -21.86 23.08 -4.24
N LYS A 135 -22.90 23.84 -3.87
CA LYS A 135 -24.13 23.95 -4.67
C LYS A 135 -23.98 24.77 -5.97
N GLU A 136 -22.95 25.60 -6.07
CA GLU A 136 -22.87 26.65 -7.12
C GLU A 136 -22.31 26.20 -8.48
N ASN A 137 -21.97 24.93 -8.69
CA ASN A 137 -21.45 24.46 -9.99
C ASN A 137 -22.10 23.15 -10.44
N THR A 138 -23.16 23.22 -11.25
CA THR A 138 -23.85 22.06 -11.83
C THR A 138 -22.96 21.20 -12.75
N THR A 139 -21.89 21.77 -13.32
CA THR A 139 -20.88 21.04 -14.11
C THR A 139 -19.94 20.19 -13.23
N SER A 140 -19.94 20.40 -11.91
CA SER A 140 -19.00 19.78 -10.96
C SER A 140 -19.51 18.50 -10.31
N ASN A 141 -20.77 18.10 -10.48
CA ASN A 141 -21.31 16.89 -9.84
C ASN A 141 -20.55 15.61 -10.24
N LYS A 142 -20.19 15.47 -11.53
CA LYS A 142 -19.34 14.36 -12.00
C LYS A 142 -17.89 14.46 -11.52
N GLN A 143 -17.43 15.66 -11.19
CA GLN A 143 -16.06 15.92 -10.75
C GLN A 143 -15.92 15.69 -9.24
N CYS A 144 -16.98 15.93 -8.49
CA CYS A 144 -17.08 15.70 -7.06
C CYS A 144 -17.01 14.23 -6.65
N GLU A 145 -17.68 13.33 -7.40
CA GLU A 145 -17.55 11.89 -7.19
C GLU A 145 -16.14 11.37 -7.49
N LYS A 146 -15.43 12.00 -8.44
CA LYS A 146 -14.03 11.67 -8.75
C LYS A 146 -13.05 12.21 -7.70
N LEU A 147 -13.27 13.42 -7.17
CA LEU A 147 -12.38 14.08 -6.21
C LEU A 147 -12.53 13.58 -4.76
N GLY A 148 -13.63 12.88 -4.44
CA GLY A 148 -13.81 12.21 -3.15
C GLY A 148 -12.82 11.08 -2.86
N TYR A 149 -11.90 10.79 -3.79
CA TYR A 149 -10.77 9.89 -3.60
C TYR A 149 -9.47 10.61 -3.20
N ASP A 150 -9.33 11.91 -3.49
CA ASP A 150 -8.03 12.60 -3.44
C ASP A 150 -7.97 13.76 -2.43
N ARG A 151 -9.09 14.14 -1.78
CA ARG A 151 -9.15 15.34 -0.94
C ARG A 151 -8.84 15.13 0.55
N PHE A 152 -8.10 14.08 0.91
CA PHE A 152 -7.55 13.94 2.27
C PHE A 152 -6.39 14.92 2.55
N ASP A 153 -5.77 15.47 1.51
CA ASP A 153 -4.62 16.38 1.69
C ASP A 153 -5.00 17.79 2.16
N ASP A 154 -6.24 18.25 1.92
CA ASP A 154 -6.61 19.65 2.17
C ASP A 154 -7.07 19.92 3.62
N TYR A 155 -7.65 18.93 4.31
CA TYR A 155 -8.00 19.04 5.73
C TYR A 155 -6.76 19.18 6.64
N ARG A 156 -5.60 18.65 6.19
CA ARG A 156 -4.32 18.73 6.91
C ARG A 156 -3.69 20.12 6.89
N LEU A 157 -4.05 20.98 5.93
CA LEU A 157 -3.51 22.34 5.85
C LEU A 157 -4.23 23.33 6.75
N LYS A 158 -5.52 23.09 7.07
CA LYS A 158 -6.27 23.99 7.96
C LYS A 158 -6.00 23.74 9.45
N ASN A 159 -5.84 22.48 9.88
CA ASN A 159 -5.61 22.16 11.29
C ASN A 159 -4.15 22.27 11.76
N ARG A 160 -3.19 22.60 10.87
CA ARG A 160 -1.81 22.97 11.29
C ARG A 160 -1.70 24.41 11.79
N ASN A 161 -2.68 25.27 11.48
CA ASN A 161 -2.57 26.71 11.74
C ASN A 161 -3.09 27.13 13.13
N ASP A 162 -3.56 26.18 13.95
CA ASP A 162 -3.97 26.47 15.34
C ASP A 162 -2.82 26.38 16.36
N SER A 163 -1.59 26.11 15.90
CA SER A 163 -0.39 26.31 16.72
C SER A 163 -0.08 27.81 16.78
N LYS A 164 -0.66 28.50 17.77
CA LYS A 164 -0.30 29.88 18.07
C LYS A 164 1.20 29.92 18.41
N PRO A 165 2.04 30.68 17.69
CA PRO A 165 3.43 30.86 18.10
C PRO A 165 3.46 31.46 19.50
N ASP A 166 4.40 31.01 20.33
CA ASP A 166 4.69 31.69 21.59
C ASP A 166 5.17 33.13 21.32
N ALA A 167 5.29 33.94 22.37
CA ALA A 167 5.72 35.35 22.26
C ALA A 167 7.12 35.53 21.63
N GLU A 168 7.85 34.44 21.37
CA GLU A 168 9.16 34.42 20.73
C GLU A 168 9.14 33.82 19.30
N GLY A 169 7.98 33.43 18.78
CA GLY A 169 7.85 32.93 17.40
C GLY A 169 8.31 31.48 17.19
N ARG A 170 8.44 30.66 18.25
CA ARG A 170 8.88 29.26 18.14
C ARG A 170 7.70 28.28 18.18
N ILE A 171 7.61 27.44 17.15
CA ILE A 171 6.69 26.31 17.10
C ILE A 171 7.38 25.12 17.79
N LYS A 172 6.96 24.77 19.01
CA LYS A 172 7.43 23.55 19.69
C LYS A 172 6.72 22.33 19.11
N PHE A 173 7.48 21.45 18.48
CA PHE A 173 7.04 20.08 18.19
C PHE A 173 7.43 19.21 19.39
N ASP A 174 6.45 18.60 20.06
CA ASP A 174 6.69 17.58 21.08
C ASP A 174 7.17 16.29 20.40
N ASP A 175 8.48 16.16 20.24
CA ASP A 175 9.13 14.97 19.71
C ASP A 175 9.28 13.93 20.84
N ARG A 176 8.25 13.11 21.10
CA ARG A 176 8.40 11.88 21.91
C ARG A 176 9.00 10.75 21.07
N ARG A 177 10.17 10.98 20.49
CA ARG A 177 10.96 9.94 19.83
C ARG A 177 12.05 9.46 20.79
N GLY A 178 11.75 8.38 21.51
CA GLY A 178 12.76 7.62 22.24
C GLY A 178 13.78 7.06 21.25
N GLU A 179 15.01 7.56 21.31
CA GLU A 179 16.14 7.08 20.52
C GLU A 179 16.55 5.69 21.01
N ASN A 180 16.41 4.66 20.17
CA ASN A 180 17.22 3.44 20.26
C ASN A 180 18.11 3.38 19.02
N LYS A 181 19.34 3.90 19.17
CA LYS A 181 20.39 3.86 18.14
C LYS A 181 21.17 2.56 18.26
N THR A 182 20.82 1.55 17.46
CA THR A 182 21.69 0.40 17.20
C THR A 182 22.56 0.70 15.97
N LYS A 183 23.86 0.83 16.20
CA LYS A 183 24.89 0.87 15.14
C LYS A 183 24.90 -0.46 14.39
N ILE A 184 24.61 -0.44 13.08
CA ILE A 184 24.87 -1.58 12.20
C ILE A 184 25.98 -1.15 11.23
N ASN A 185 27.08 -1.89 11.26
CA ASN A 185 28.24 -1.71 10.40
C ASN A 185 27.86 -1.98 8.93
N ALA A 186 28.19 -1.03 8.06
CA ALA A 186 28.05 -1.15 6.62
C ALA A 186 29.12 -2.10 6.06
N GLY A 187 28.73 -3.34 5.78
CA GLY A 187 29.46 -4.23 4.88
C GLY A 187 28.97 -4.03 3.44
N SER A 188 29.89 -3.69 2.55
CA SER A 188 29.66 -3.46 1.12
C SER A 188 28.83 -4.58 0.46
N ILE A 189 27.66 -4.22 -0.08
CA ILE A 189 26.93 -5.04 -1.05
C ILE A 189 27.11 -4.38 -2.41
N ILE A 190 27.86 -5.06 -3.29
CA ILE A 190 28.00 -4.69 -4.69
C ILE A 190 26.66 -5.01 -5.37
N SER A 191 25.81 -4.01 -5.52
CA SER A 191 24.59 -4.08 -6.32
C SER A 191 24.96 -4.03 -7.80
N PHE A 192 25.01 -5.18 -8.47
CA PHE A 192 25.08 -5.24 -9.93
C PHE A 192 23.73 -4.80 -10.51
N ASN A 193 23.76 -3.72 -11.28
CA ASN A 193 22.60 -3.12 -11.92
C ASN A 193 22.23 -3.93 -13.18
N ILE A 194 21.48 -5.02 -12.99
CA ILE A 194 21.12 -5.99 -14.04
C ILE A 194 20.16 -5.41 -15.10
N THR A 195 19.54 -4.26 -14.84
CA THR A 195 18.59 -3.61 -15.75
C THR A 195 19.24 -3.10 -17.05
N SER A 196 20.56 -2.85 -17.06
CA SER A 196 21.24 -2.29 -18.24
C SER A 196 21.55 -3.33 -19.33
N ILE A 197 21.71 -4.61 -19.00
CA ILE A 197 22.13 -5.63 -19.97
C ILE A 197 20.93 -6.11 -20.80
N PHE A 198 19.76 -6.26 -20.17
CA PHE A 198 18.55 -6.68 -20.86
C PHE A 198 18.07 -5.64 -21.88
N SER A 199 18.27 -4.34 -21.63
CA SER A 199 17.88 -3.30 -22.59
C SER A 199 18.68 -3.35 -23.89
N TRP A 200 19.95 -3.78 -23.84
CA TRP A 200 20.80 -3.91 -25.02
C TRP A 200 20.46 -5.14 -25.87
N ILE A 201 20.15 -6.27 -25.22
CA ILE A 201 19.75 -7.50 -25.92
C ILE A 201 18.41 -7.31 -26.62
N ILE A 202 17.45 -6.64 -25.97
CA ILE A 202 16.15 -6.34 -26.58
C ILE A 202 16.32 -5.41 -27.80
N LEU A 203 17.22 -4.42 -27.74
CA LEU A 203 17.49 -3.53 -28.88
C LEU A 203 18.14 -4.26 -30.07
N GLN A 204 19.08 -5.17 -29.80
CA GLN A 204 19.75 -6.00 -30.82
C GLN A 204 18.76 -6.95 -31.52
N VAL A 205 17.86 -7.58 -30.76
CA VAL A 205 16.84 -8.48 -31.32
C VAL A 205 15.82 -7.69 -32.15
N LEU A 206 15.40 -6.51 -31.69
CA LEU A 206 14.50 -5.65 -32.46
C LEU A 206 15.15 -5.18 -33.77
N MET A 207 16.44 -4.82 -33.76
CA MET A 207 17.16 -4.39 -34.96
C MET A 207 17.24 -5.48 -36.05
N HIS A 208 17.34 -6.75 -35.68
CA HIS A 208 17.38 -7.87 -36.64
C HIS A 208 16.00 -8.25 -37.21
N ILE A 209 14.90 -7.90 -36.54
CA ILE A 209 13.53 -8.21 -37.00
C ILE A 209 13.04 -7.20 -38.05
N PHE A 210 13.62 -5.99 -38.08
CA PHE A 210 13.20 -4.89 -38.96
C PHE A 210 14.09 -4.67 -40.20
N GLN A 211 14.98 -5.62 -40.54
CA GLN A 211 15.67 -5.69 -41.85
C GLN A 211 15.02 -6.75 -42.73
#